data_AF-A0A317H0N8-F1
#
_entry.id   AF-A0A317H0N8-F1
#
_cell.length_a   1.000
_cell.length_b   1.000
_cell.length_c   1.000
_cell.angle_alpha   90.00
_cell.angle_beta   90.00
_cell.angle_gamma   90.00
#
_symmetry.space_group_name_H-M   'P 1'
#
loop_
_entity.id
_entity.type
_entity.pdbx_description
1 polymer ?
#
loop_
_entity_poly.entity_id
_entity_poly.type
_entity_poly.pdbx_seq_one_letter_code
_entity_poly.pdbx_strand_id
1 'polypeptide(L)'
;MATQLYRVPTQNNLQTTLNAQMAQGASTCILATDLSGVVRLPGIFVVDRVDASGNKTPNAREYISFTGQSGTTLSGLTKGLGGSTDQLHNVGAIVEFVPDVVWEDAMHQVITHEHDVYGQHISLASLYVANTLNLAVPSNASIQREDVQNSFVHNALNTSGASLQGFQIRPVWALPGGASGPSVPMGVPLVMTDPGTISWISAVAQGPASQASLALTIRKNGVDILANSYLFMIPMNGTYISLASIATNTFNQGDVFTVGTSTASSMARDITIQMYAR
;
A
#
# COMPACT_ATOMS: atom_id res chain seq x y z
N MET A 1 -10.15 -21.81 -8.47
CA MET A 1 -11.04 -22.03 -9.62
C MET A 1 -11.60 -20.67 -10.03
N ALA A 2 -11.84 -20.42 -11.31
CA ALA A 2 -12.46 -19.17 -11.73
C ALA A 2 -13.93 -19.16 -11.26
N THR A 3 -14.22 -18.40 -10.20
CA THR A 3 -15.57 -18.25 -9.63
C THR A 3 -16.42 -17.41 -10.58
N GLN A 4 -16.96 -18.03 -11.63
CA GLN A 4 -17.90 -17.34 -12.52
C GLN A 4 -19.25 -17.21 -11.81
N LEU A 5 -19.66 -15.97 -11.57
CA LEU A 5 -21.03 -15.67 -11.14
C LEU A 5 -21.99 -16.03 -12.28
N TYR A 6 -22.85 -17.00 -12.04
CA TYR A 6 -23.96 -17.34 -12.94
C TYR A 6 -25.06 -16.28 -12.85
N ARG A 7 -25.66 -15.94 -13.99
CA ARG A 7 -26.72 -14.95 -14.08
C ARG A 7 -28.09 -15.65 -14.11
N VAL A 8 -29.03 -15.15 -13.32
CA VAL A 8 -30.43 -15.58 -13.37
C VAL A 8 -31.13 -15.02 -14.62
N PRO A 9 -32.16 -15.72 -15.16
CA PRO A 9 -33.01 -15.18 -16.22
C PRO A 9 -33.71 -13.90 -15.81
N THR A 10 -34.20 -13.13 -16.79
CA THR A 10 -34.98 -11.90 -16.55
C THR A 10 -36.45 -12.18 -16.17
N GLN A 11 -36.88 -13.44 -16.22
CA GLN A 11 -38.24 -13.87 -15.93
C GLN A 11 -38.23 -15.07 -14.97
N ASN A 12 -39.22 -15.11 -14.07
CA ASN A 12 -39.43 -16.24 -13.16
C ASN A 12 -40.17 -17.38 -13.85
N ASN A 13 -39.99 -18.60 -13.34
CA ASN A 13 -40.69 -19.82 -13.79
C ASN A 13 -40.49 -20.12 -15.28
N LEU A 14 -39.31 -19.79 -15.82
CA LEU A 14 -39.00 -20.04 -17.22
C LEU A 14 -38.80 -21.53 -17.45
N GLN A 15 -39.65 -22.11 -18.30
CA GLN A 15 -39.65 -23.51 -18.66
C GLN A 15 -39.80 -23.68 -20.18
N THR A 16 -39.11 -24.66 -20.74
CA THR A 16 -39.23 -25.10 -22.14
C THR A 16 -38.98 -26.61 -22.18
N THR A 17 -38.81 -27.17 -23.38
CA THR A 17 -38.45 -28.58 -23.57
C THR A 17 -37.25 -28.72 -24.49
N LEU A 18 -36.62 -29.90 -24.50
CA LEU A 18 -35.61 -30.25 -25.50
C LEU A 18 -36.24 -30.48 -26.87
N ASN A 19 -35.73 -29.82 -27.90
CA ASN A 19 -36.13 -30.04 -29.30
C ASN A 19 -35.33 -31.17 -29.97
N ALA A 20 -34.20 -31.54 -29.38
CA ALA A 20 -33.36 -32.65 -29.79
C ALA A 20 -32.87 -33.42 -28.56
N GLN A 21 -32.58 -34.71 -28.73
CA GLN A 21 -32.03 -35.52 -27.66
C GLN A 21 -30.68 -34.94 -27.23
N MET A 22 -30.49 -34.79 -25.92
CA MET A 22 -29.21 -34.37 -25.36
C MET A 22 -28.49 -35.63 -24.87
N ALA A 23 -27.47 -36.05 -25.60
CA ALA A 23 -26.67 -37.22 -25.24
C ALA A 23 -25.78 -36.94 -24.02
N GLN A 24 -25.28 -38.02 -23.41
CA GLN A 24 -24.23 -37.95 -22.41
C GLN A 24 -22.98 -37.26 -23.03
N GLY A 25 -22.34 -36.35 -22.29
CA GLY A 25 -21.18 -35.60 -22.75
C GLY A 25 -21.47 -34.60 -23.88
N ALA A 26 -22.73 -34.31 -24.20
CA ALA A 26 -23.08 -33.34 -25.22
C ALA A 26 -22.54 -31.93 -24.88
N SER A 27 -21.96 -31.26 -25.88
CA SER A 27 -21.44 -29.89 -25.73
C SER A 27 -22.48 -28.79 -26.01
N THR A 28 -23.68 -29.18 -26.43
CA THR A 28 -24.78 -28.28 -26.80
C THR A 28 -26.13 -28.85 -26.38
N CYS A 29 -27.07 -27.96 -26.09
CA CYS A 29 -28.46 -28.27 -25.78
C CYS A 29 -29.36 -27.48 -26.74
N ILE A 30 -30.33 -28.13 -27.39
CA ILE A 30 -31.25 -27.50 -28.34
C ILE A 30 -32.63 -27.42 -27.71
N LEU A 31 -33.08 -26.21 -27.41
CA LEU A 31 -34.37 -25.90 -26.80
C LEU A 31 -35.48 -25.86 -27.85
N ALA A 32 -36.72 -26.14 -27.44
CA ALA A 32 -37.91 -26.01 -28.28
C ALA A 32 -38.27 -24.55 -28.57
N THR A 33 -37.90 -23.64 -27.67
CA THR A 33 -38.18 -22.20 -27.80
C THR A 33 -36.88 -21.40 -27.78
N ASP A 34 -36.81 -20.36 -28.59
CA ASP A 34 -35.74 -19.38 -28.51
C ASP A 34 -35.93 -18.51 -27.26
N LEU A 35 -34.93 -18.51 -26.39
CA LEU A 35 -34.93 -17.75 -25.14
C LEU A 35 -33.90 -16.62 -25.15
N SER A 36 -33.39 -16.23 -26.33
CA SER A 36 -32.40 -15.17 -26.49
C SER A 36 -33.03 -13.82 -26.12
N GLY A 37 -32.65 -13.30 -24.95
CA GLY A 37 -33.24 -12.11 -24.34
C GLY A 37 -33.92 -12.37 -23.00
N VAL A 38 -34.20 -13.63 -22.66
CA VAL A 38 -34.70 -14.02 -21.33
C VAL A 38 -33.60 -14.63 -20.48
N VAL A 39 -32.86 -15.59 -21.04
CA VAL A 39 -31.72 -16.21 -20.35
C VAL A 39 -30.46 -15.34 -20.46
N ARG A 40 -29.57 -15.43 -19.48
CA ARG A 40 -28.35 -14.60 -19.39
C ARG A 40 -27.12 -15.50 -19.25
N LEU A 41 -25.97 -14.99 -19.71
CA LEU A 41 -24.72 -15.74 -19.79
C LEU A 41 -23.64 -15.20 -18.81
N PRO A 42 -22.82 -16.07 -18.20
CA PRO A 42 -23.04 -17.52 -18.08
C PRO A 42 -24.28 -17.80 -17.22
N GLY A 43 -24.91 -18.95 -17.40
CA GLY A 43 -26.15 -19.31 -16.70
C GLY A 43 -26.20 -20.78 -16.29
N ILE A 44 -27.25 -21.16 -15.57
CA ILE A 44 -27.53 -22.53 -15.16
C ILE A 44 -28.97 -22.91 -15.51
N PHE A 45 -29.20 -24.16 -15.84
CA PHE A 45 -30.52 -24.74 -16.03
C PHE A 45 -30.56 -26.17 -15.48
N VAL A 46 -31.76 -26.68 -15.28
CA VAL A 46 -32.02 -28.06 -14.88
C VAL A 46 -32.86 -28.76 -15.94
N VAL A 47 -32.53 -30.01 -16.24
CA VAL A 47 -33.32 -30.88 -17.12
C VAL A 47 -33.92 -32.01 -16.31
N ASP A 48 -35.16 -32.40 -16.64
CA ASP A 48 -35.89 -33.51 -16.04
C ASP A 48 -35.93 -33.44 -14.50
N ARG A 49 -36.18 -32.24 -13.96
CA ARG A 49 -36.52 -32.09 -12.54
C ARG A 49 -37.92 -32.64 -12.24
N VAL A 50 -38.81 -32.47 -13.21
CA VAL A 50 -40.18 -32.98 -13.25
C VAL A 50 -40.46 -33.61 -14.61
N ASP A 51 -41.38 -34.58 -14.65
CA ASP A 51 -41.90 -35.15 -15.89
C ASP A 51 -43.06 -34.32 -16.48
N ALA A 52 -43.56 -34.72 -17.65
CA ALA A 52 -44.69 -34.07 -18.33
C ALA A 52 -46.01 -34.06 -17.52
N SER A 53 -46.12 -34.91 -16.49
CA SER A 53 -47.27 -34.96 -15.57
C SER A 53 -47.02 -34.14 -14.29
N GLY A 54 -45.87 -33.48 -14.16
CA GLY A 54 -45.47 -32.70 -12.99
C GLY A 54 -44.91 -33.54 -11.84
N ASN A 55 -44.67 -34.84 -12.03
CA ASN A 55 -44.06 -35.68 -10.99
C ASN A 55 -42.57 -35.39 -10.88
N LYS A 56 -42.04 -35.37 -9.66
CA LYS A 56 -40.60 -35.18 -9.42
C LYS A 56 -39.81 -36.40 -9.92
N THR A 57 -38.69 -36.15 -10.57
CA THR A 57 -37.82 -37.18 -11.19
C THR A 57 -36.39 -37.10 -10.64
N PRO A 58 -36.12 -37.45 -9.37
CA PRO A 58 -34.81 -37.26 -8.75
C PRO A 58 -33.65 -37.93 -9.51
N ASN A 59 -33.89 -39.11 -10.08
CA ASN A 59 -32.85 -39.90 -10.75
C ASN A 59 -32.55 -39.45 -12.19
N ALA A 60 -33.48 -38.74 -12.82
CA ALA A 60 -33.30 -38.22 -14.18
C ALA A 60 -32.86 -36.75 -14.18
N ARG A 61 -32.81 -36.10 -13.02
CA ARG A 61 -32.50 -34.68 -12.91
C ARG A 61 -31.03 -34.40 -13.17
N GLU A 62 -30.75 -33.42 -14.02
CA GLU A 62 -29.39 -32.93 -14.25
C GLU A 62 -29.32 -31.40 -14.18
N TYR A 63 -28.35 -30.88 -13.42
CA TYR A 63 -28.02 -29.45 -13.38
C TYR A 63 -26.83 -29.16 -14.30
N ILE A 64 -26.98 -28.17 -15.18
CA ILE A 64 -26.04 -27.91 -16.27
C ILE A 64 -25.80 -26.41 -16.38
N SER A 65 -24.54 -25.98 -16.39
CA SER A 65 -24.19 -24.59 -16.71
C SER A 65 -23.88 -24.42 -18.18
N PHE A 66 -24.01 -23.19 -18.69
CA PHE A 66 -23.75 -22.85 -20.08
C PHE A 66 -23.11 -21.46 -20.17
N THR A 67 -22.26 -21.26 -21.16
CA THR A 67 -21.54 -19.99 -21.38
C THR A 67 -21.95 -19.28 -22.67
N GLY A 68 -22.64 -19.98 -23.57
CA GLY A 68 -23.08 -19.44 -24.86
C GLY A 68 -24.54 -19.73 -25.17
N GLN A 69 -25.14 -18.86 -25.98
CA GLN A 69 -26.47 -19.04 -26.55
C GLN A 69 -26.50 -18.48 -27.97
N SER A 70 -27.12 -19.22 -28.89
CA SER A 70 -27.48 -18.76 -30.24
C SER A 70 -28.85 -19.30 -30.60
N GLY A 71 -29.86 -18.42 -30.62
CA GLY A 71 -31.26 -18.80 -30.75
C GLY A 71 -31.68 -19.84 -29.72
N THR A 72 -32.14 -21.00 -30.20
CA THR A 72 -32.53 -22.16 -29.39
C THR A 72 -31.36 -22.98 -28.84
N THR A 73 -30.13 -22.72 -29.27
CA THR A 73 -28.97 -23.55 -28.90
C THR A 73 -28.20 -22.94 -27.75
N LEU A 74 -28.06 -23.69 -26.65
CA LEU A 74 -27.11 -23.41 -25.58
C LEU A 74 -25.80 -24.15 -25.84
N SER A 75 -24.67 -23.52 -25.53
CA SER A 75 -23.33 -24.08 -25.75
C SER A 75 -22.38 -23.81 -24.59
N GLY A 76 -21.22 -24.48 -24.61
CA GLY A 76 -20.25 -24.41 -23.51
C GLY A 76 -20.80 -25.07 -22.24
N LEU A 77 -21.41 -26.24 -22.41
CA LEU A 77 -22.09 -26.93 -21.32
C LEU A 77 -21.09 -27.52 -20.31
N THR A 78 -21.31 -27.28 -19.03
CA THR A 78 -20.73 -28.09 -17.95
C THR A 78 -21.84 -28.89 -17.30
N LYS A 79 -21.77 -30.21 -17.47
CA LYS A 79 -22.81 -31.20 -17.12
C LYS A 79 -22.56 -31.84 -15.75
N GLY A 80 -23.59 -32.47 -15.18
CA GLY A 80 -23.49 -33.19 -13.91
C GLY A 80 -23.17 -32.31 -12.68
N LEU A 81 -23.66 -31.08 -12.64
CA LEU A 81 -23.42 -30.16 -11.51
C LEU A 81 -24.33 -30.48 -10.32
N GLY A 82 -24.04 -29.90 -9.15
CA GLY A 82 -24.94 -29.98 -7.98
C GLY A 82 -25.19 -31.39 -7.46
N GLY A 83 -24.26 -32.31 -7.67
CA GLY A 83 -24.39 -33.73 -7.30
C GLY A 83 -25.27 -34.55 -8.25
N SER A 84 -25.68 -33.99 -9.39
CA SER A 84 -26.29 -34.76 -10.48
C SER A 84 -25.23 -35.51 -11.31
N THR A 85 -25.67 -36.32 -12.26
CA THR A 85 -24.77 -37.08 -13.15
C THR A 85 -25.01 -36.67 -14.60
N ASP A 86 -23.93 -36.53 -15.37
CA ASP A 86 -24.01 -36.37 -16.83
C ASP A 86 -24.73 -37.59 -17.43
N GLN A 87 -25.92 -37.35 -17.98
CA GLN A 87 -26.79 -38.38 -18.50
C GLN A 87 -27.48 -37.97 -19.80
N LEU A 88 -28.14 -38.96 -20.40
CA LEU A 88 -28.94 -38.78 -21.60
C LEU A 88 -30.33 -38.26 -21.22
N HIS A 89 -30.77 -37.24 -21.96
CA HIS A 89 -32.12 -36.68 -21.85
C HIS A 89 -32.84 -36.76 -23.19
N ASN A 90 -34.08 -37.25 -23.17
CA ASN A 90 -34.86 -37.46 -24.37
C ASN A 90 -35.43 -36.15 -24.93
N VAL A 91 -35.76 -36.15 -26.22
CA VAL A 91 -36.56 -35.08 -26.82
C VAL A 91 -37.84 -34.89 -26.00
N GLY A 92 -38.23 -33.63 -25.75
CA GLY A 92 -39.38 -33.30 -24.93
C GLY A 92 -39.11 -33.26 -23.42
N ALA A 93 -37.90 -33.65 -22.96
CA ALA A 93 -37.48 -33.46 -21.57
C ALA A 93 -37.66 -31.99 -21.15
N ILE A 94 -38.15 -31.79 -19.93
CA ILE A 94 -38.46 -30.46 -19.41
C ILE A 94 -37.17 -29.77 -19.01
N VAL A 95 -36.98 -28.54 -19.49
CA VAL A 95 -35.85 -27.66 -19.16
C VAL A 95 -36.36 -26.47 -18.37
N GLU A 96 -35.78 -26.22 -17.20
CA GLU A 96 -36.16 -25.12 -16.32
C GLU A 96 -34.94 -24.27 -15.96
N PHE A 97 -35.13 -22.95 -15.92
CA PHE A 97 -34.09 -22.01 -15.50
C PHE A 97 -34.44 -21.48 -14.12
N VAL A 98 -33.93 -22.15 -13.09
CA VAL A 98 -34.22 -21.84 -11.69
C VAL A 98 -32.91 -21.61 -10.91
N PRO A 99 -32.89 -20.66 -9.96
CA PRO A 99 -31.79 -20.59 -8.99
C PRO A 99 -31.74 -21.89 -8.20
N ASP A 100 -30.55 -22.48 -8.07
CA ASP A 100 -30.32 -23.72 -7.36
C ASP A 100 -29.12 -23.59 -6.39
N VAL A 101 -28.77 -24.69 -5.74
CA VAL A 101 -27.63 -24.75 -4.82
C VAL A 101 -26.29 -24.47 -5.50
N VAL A 102 -26.15 -24.75 -6.80
CA VAL A 102 -24.92 -24.49 -7.56
C VAL A 102 -24.77 -22.99 -7.81
N TRP A 103 -25.87 -22.32 -8.14
CA TRP A 103 -25.93 -20.87 -8.26
C TRP A 103 -25.62 -20.17 -6.93
N GLU A 104 -26.25 -20.62 -5.84
CA GLU A 104 -26.06 -20.03 -4.51
C GLU A 104 -24.63 -20.28 -3.98
N ASP A 105 -24.06 -21.47 -4.19
CA ASP A 105 -22.68 -21.75 -3.79
C ASP A 105 -21.68 -20.85 -4.52
N ALA A 106 -21.91 -20.54 -5.80
CA ALA A 106 -21.08 -19.59 -6.53
C ALA A 106 -21.14 -18.18 -5.93
N MET A 107 -22.31 -17.73 -5.46
CA MET A 107 -22.43 -16.45 -4.73
C MET A 107 -21.75 -16.50 -3.37
N HIS A 108 -21.96 -17.58 -2.63
CA HIS A 108 -21.36 -17.80 -1.32
C HIS A 108 -19.82 -17.79 -1.40
N GLN A 109 -19.23 -18.42 -2.42
CA GLN A 109 -17.79 -18.38 -2.63
C GLN A 109 -17.25 -16.98 -2.89
N VAL A 110 -17.96 -16.14 -3.66
CA VAL A 110 -17.54 -14.74 -3.87
C VAL A 110 -17.65 -13.95 -2.57
N ILE A 111 -18.75 -14.09 -1.84
CA ILE A 111 -18.98 -13.35 -0.59
C ILE A 111 -17.92 -13.74 0.44
N THR A 112 -17.68 -15.04 0.65
CA THR A 112 -16.70 -15.53 1.63
C THR A 112 -15.24 -15.34 1.21
N HIS A 113 -14.99 -15.09 -0.07
CA HIS A 113 -13.67 -14.66 -0.54
C HIS A 113 -13.38 -13.21 -0.14
N GLU A 114 -14.38 -12.33 -0.21
CA GLU A 114 -14.23 -10.91 0.07
C GLU A 114 -14.57 -10.53 1.51
N HIS A 115 -15.34 -11.35 2.22
CA HIS A 115 -15.87 -11.05 3.55
C HIS A 115 -15.57 -12.18 4.55
N ASP A 116 -15.36 -11.78 5.81
CA ASP A 116 -15.27 -12.71 6.92
C ASP A 116 -16.66 -13.18 7.40
N VAL A 117 -16.65 -14.04 8.42
CA VAL A 117 -17.88 -14.58 9.03
C VAL A 117 -18.75 -13.53 9.72
N TYR A 118 -18.26 -12.30 9.88
CA TYR A 118 -18.97 -11.18 10.47
C TYR A 118 -19.43 -10.16 9.40
N GLY A 119 -19.20 -10.45 8.12
CA GLY A 119 -19.58 -9.56 7.01
C GLY A 119 -18.66 -8.36 6.85
N GLN A 120 -17.45 -8.39 7.43
CA GLN A 120 -16.43 -7.37 7.18
C GLN A 120 -15.61 -7.75 5.97
N HIS A 121 -15.25 -6.77 5.14
CA HIS A 121 -14.31 -7.02 4.04
C HIS A 121 -12.97 -7.52 4.60
N ILE A 122 -12.50 -8.66 4.10
CA ILE A 122 -11.15 -9.17 4.35
C ILE A 122 -10.20 -8.24 3.60
N SER A 123 -9.62 -7.28 4.32
CA SER A 123 -8.79 -6.19 3.79
C SER A 123 -7.80 -6.67 2.71
N LEU A 124 -8.04 -6.27 1.45
CA LEU A 124 -7.11 -6.39 0.33
C LEU A 124 -6.65 -5.00 -0.16
N ALA A 125 -6.55 -4.01 0.73
CA ALA A 125 -5.94 -2.74 0.37
C ALA A 125 -4.41 -2.85 0.36
N SER A 126 -3.84 -3.71 -0.50
CA SER A 126 -2.44 -3.57 -0.91
C SER A 126 -2.35 -2.45 -1.93
N LEU A 127 -2.01 -1.24 -1.48
CA LEU A 127 -1.78 -0.11 -2.37
C LEU A 127 -0.35 -0.17 -2.91
N TYR A 128 -0.17 -0.64 -4.14
CA TYR A 128 1.11 -0.55 -4.84
C TYR A 128 1.16 0.75 -5.66
N VAL A 129 1.85 1.78 -5.17
CA VAL A 129 2.09 3.02 -5.92
C VAL A 129 3.58 3.14 -6.23
N ALA A 130 3.93 3.21 -7.52
CA ALA A 130 5.31 3.37 -7.95
C ALA A 130 5.86 4.78 -7.68
N ASN A 131 5.00 5.80 -7.71
CA ASN A 131 5.35 7.19 -7.39
C ASN A 131 4.14 7.87 -6.75
N THR A 132 4.25 8.24 -5.47
CA THR A 132 3.20 9.00 -4.77
C THR A 132 3.67 10.42 -4.53
N LEU A 133 3.05 11.40 -5.20
CA LEU A 133 3.33 12.81 -4.94
C LEU A 133 2.67 13.27 -3.62
N ASN A 134 1.48 12.76 -3.33
CA ASN A 134 0.74 13.00 -2.07
C ASN A 134 0.00 11.71 -1.69
N LEU A 135 0.32 11.13 -0.53
CA LEU A 135 -0.43 10.01 0.04
C LEU A 135 -1.30 10.54 1.17
N ALA A 136 -2.59 10.75 0.89
CA ALA A 136 -3.57 11.04 1.94
C ALA A 136 -4.27 9.73 2.29
N VAL A 137 -3.99 9.17 3.47
CA VAL A 137 -4.73 8.02 4.02
C VAL A 137 -5.75 8.55 5.02
N PRO A 138 -7.00 8.86 4.61
CA PRO A 138 -8.05 9.16 5.57
C PRO A 138 -8.43 7.85 6.27
N SER A 139 -7.92 7.64 7.49
CA SER A 139 -8.36 6.53 8.34
C SER A 139 -8.88 7.04 9.68
N ASN A 140 -10.02 6.52 10.12
CA ASN A 140 -10.54 6.67 11.49
C ASN A 140 -9.81 5.74 12.47
N ALA A 141 -9.06 4.76 11.96
CA ALA A 141 -8.19 3.87 12.71
C ALA A 141 -6.75 4.38 12.62
N SER A 142 -5.98 4.29 13.72
CA SER A 142 -4.56 4.62 13.70
C SER A 142 -3.83 3.81 12.63
N ILE A 143 -2.99 4.46 11.81
CA ILE A 143 -1.99 3.75 11.00
C ILE A 143 -1.01 3.12 11.99
N GLN A 144 -1.16 1.82 12.28
CA GLN A 144 -0.38 1.15 13.33
C GLN A 144 1.08 0.89 12.93
N ARG A 145 1.39 0.90 11.63
CA ARG A 145 2.74 0.64 11.12
C ARG A 145 2.88 1.14 9.68
N GLU A 146 3.61 2.23 9.49
CA GLU A 146 4.12 2.63 8.17
C GLU A 146 5.47 1.92 7.98
N ASP A 147 5.49 0.72 7.40
CA ASP A 147 6.74 0.00 7.12
C ASP A 147 7.33 0.50 5.80
N VAL A 148 7.75 1.77 5.80
CA VAL A 148 8.30 2.39 4.59
C VAL A 148 9.78 2.05 4.48
N GLN A 149 10.04 0.85 3.97
CA GLN A 149 11.37 0.49 3.55
C GLN A 149 11.78 1.44 2.41
N ASN A 150 12.78 2.30 2.67
CA ASN A 150 13.46 3.12 1.67
C ASN A 150 12.76 4.42 1.19
N SER A 151 11.96 5.11 2.03
CA SER A 151 11.47 6.45 1.67
C SER A 151 12.48 7.58 1.92
N PHE A 152 12.78 8.33 0.86
CA PHE A 152 13.49 9.60 0.94
C PHE A 152 12.45 10.73 1.03
N VAL A 153 12.33 11.37 2.18
CA VAL A 153 11.55 12.62 2.30
C VAL A 153 12.41 13.76 1.79
N HIS A 154 12.09 14.28 0.60
CA HIS A 154 12.87 15.35 -0.03
C HIS A 154 12.55 16.77 0.47
N ASN A 155 11.32 17.01 0.97
CA ASN A 155 10.86 18.37 1.30
C ASN A 155 10.36 18.53 2.75
N ALA A 156 9.32 17.79 3.15
CA ALA A 156 8.72 17.95 4.48
C ALA A 156 8.03 16.67 4.95
N LEU A 157 8.20 16.35 6.23
CA LEU A 157 7.44 15.34 6.98
C LEU A 157 6.74 16.06 8.14
N ASN A 158 5.40 16.11 8.12
CA ASN A 158 4.62 16.73 9.19
C ASN A 158 3.97 15.62 10.03
N THR A 159 4.53 15.34 11.20
CA THR A 159 4.04 14.30 12.11
C THR A 159 3.79 14.89 13.49
N SER A 160 2.52 14.94 13.92
CA SER A 160 2.18 15.26 15.30
C SER A 160 1.98 13.97 16.10
N GLY A 161 2.80 13.76 17.14
CA GLY A 161 2.65 12.62 18.06
C GLY A 161 3.18 11.27 17.56
N ALA A 162 3.82 11.22 16.39
CA ALA A 162 4.53 10.01 15.92
C ALA A 162 5.95 9.97 16.48
N SER A 163 6.41 8.78 16.88
CA SER A 163 7.82 8.53 17.20
C SER A 163 8.59 8.28 15.89
N LEU A 164 9.54 9.14 15.56
CA LEU A 164 10.36 9.04 14.35
C LEU A 164 11.61 8.18 14.63
N GLN A 165 11.45 6.86 14.78
CA GLN A 165 12.59 5.96 14.98
C GLN A 165 13.30 5.66 13.65
N GLY A 166 14.62 5.83 13.60
CA GLY A 166 15.47 5.44 12.46
C GLY A 166 15.67 6.51 11.38
N PHE A 167 15.09 7.71 11.51
CA PHE A 167 15.40 8.83 10.61
C PHE A 167 16.75 9.47 10.97
N GLN A 168 17.66 9.50 10.01
CA GLN A 168 18.96 10.18 10.18
C GLN A 168 18.82 11.68 9.99
N ILE A 169 19.01 12.47 11.06
CA ILE A 169 19.04 13.94 10.96
C ILE A 169 20.45 14.41 10.57
N ARG A 170 20.57 15.16 9.47
CA ARG A 170 21.81 15.78 8.98
C ARG A 170 21.62 17.29 8.83
N PRO A 171 21.70 18.06 9.93
CA PRO A 171 21.52 19.50 9.84
C PRO A 171 22.73 20.16 9.15
N VAL A 172 22.44 21.20 8.37
CA VAL A 172 23.44 22.04 7.70
C VAL A 172 23.22 23.49 8.11
N TRP A 173 24.26 24.14 8.62
CA TRP A 173 24.27 25.57 8.92
C TRP A 173 25.19 26.29 7.94
N ALA A 174 24.71 27.40 7.39
CA ALA A 174 25.48 28.26 6.50
C ALA A 174 25.47 29.70 7.02
N LEU A 175 26.65 30.33 7.08
CA LEU A 175 26.78 31.79 7.19
C LEU A 175 27.23 32.35 5.84
N PRO A 176 26.31 32.88 5.02
CA PRO A 176 26.69 33.61 3.82
C PRO A 176 27.27 34.97 4.21
N GLY A 177 28.51 35.25 3.80
CA GLY A 177 29.20 36.50 4.13
C GLY A 177 30.17 36.43 5.32
N GLY A 178 30.69 37.60 5.74
CA GLY A 178 31.76 37.68 6.74
C GLY A 178 31.27 37.65 8.18
N ALA A 179 31.76 36.71 8.98
CA ALA A 179 31.61 36.77 10.43
C ALA A 179 32.69 37.68 11.04
N SER A 180 32.29 38.74 11.75
CA SER A 180 33.21 39.62 12.50
C SER A 180 32.63 39.94 13.88
N GLY A 181 33.42 39.76 14.95
CA GLY A 181 33.01 40.05 16.33
C GLY A 181 33.20 38.84 17.27
N PRO A 182 33.03 39.04 18.59
CA PRO A 182 33.40 38.06 19.62
C PRO A 182 32.54 36.77 19.59
N SER A 183 31.32 36.82 19.05
CA SER A 183 30.49 35.63 18.81
C SER A 183 29.36 35.90 17.83
N VAL A 184 29.17 35.04 16.82
CA VAL A 184 28.01 35.09 15.91
C VAL A 184 27.28 33.74 15.96
N PRO A 185 25.98 33.70 16.32
CA PRO A 185 25.19 32.47 16.21
C PRO A 185 24.96 32.12 14.73
N MET A 186 25.05 30.84 14.41
CA MET A 186 24.84 30.29 13.06
C MET A 186 23.49 29.56 13.00
N GLY A 187 22.54 30.14 12.25
CA GLY A 187 21.21 29.57 12.01
C GLY A 187 20.30 29.48 13.25
N VAL A 188 19.25 28.65 13.13
CA VAL A 188 18.20 28.50 14.15
C VAL A 188 18.57 27.36 15.11
N PRO A 189 18.27 27.47 16.42
CA PRO A 189 18.42 26.36 17.35
C PRO A 189 17.66 25.11 16.89
N LEU A 190 18.29 23.94 17.02
CA LEU A 190 17.69 22.65 16.71
C LEU A 190 17.31 21.94 18.01
N VAL A 191 16.08 21.47 18.14
CA VAL A 191 15.63 20.68 19.29
C VAL A 191 15.80 19.20 18.97
N MET A 192 16.47 18.44 19.85
CA MET A 192 16.64 17.01 19.68
C MET A 192 15.33 16.26 19.88
N THR A 193 14.90 15.50 18.89
CA THR A 193 13.66 14.72 18.95
C THR A 193 13.81 13.43 19.73
N ASP A 194 15.03 12.86 19.77
CA ASP A 194 15.36 11.61 20.46
C ASP A 194 16.74 11.71 21.14
N PRO A 195 17.03 10.88 22.16
CA PRO A 195 18.37 10.80 22.74
C PRO A 195 19.39 10.29 21.72
N GLY A 196 20.60 10.84 21.72
CA GLY A 196 21.63 10.46 20.76
C GLY A 196 23.01 11.06 21.05
N THR A 197 23.96 10.80 20.15
CA THR A 197 25.34 11.31 20.21
C THR A 197 25.75 11.94 18.89
N ILE A 198 26.61 12.96 18.94
CA ILE A 198 27.19 13.55 17.74
C ILE A 198 28.27 12.60 17.20
N SER A 199 28.08 12.09 15.99
CA SER A 199 29.04 11.20 15.33
C SER A 199 30.21 11.96 14.70
N TRP A 200 29.92 13.04 13.97
CA TRP A 200 30.95 13.84 13.32
C TRP A 200 30.45 15.24 12.97
N ILE A 201 31.41 16.14 12.72
CA ILE A 201 31.23 17.51 12.29
C ILE A 201 32.19 17.78 11.14
N SER A 202 31.68 18.36 10.06
CA SER A 202 32.49 18.88 8.96
C SER A 202 32.21 20.36 8.82
N ALA A 203 33.26 21.15 8.70
CA ALA A 203 33.15 22.57 8.48
C ALA A 203 34.08 23.02 7.36
N VAL A 204 33.56 23.85 6.46
CA VAL A 204 34.28 24.41 5.31
C VAL A 204 34.18 25.92 5.39
N ALA A 205 35.30 26.64 5.28
CA ALA A 205 35.33 28.09 5.13
C ALA A 205 35.89 28.46 3.75
N GLN A 206 35.21 29.35 3.03
CA GLN A 206 35.64 29.83 1.72
C GLN A 206 35.89 31.34 1.76
N GLY A 207 37.16 31.75 1.78
CA GLY A 207 37.54 33.17 1.64
C GLY A 207 38.77 33.60 2.45
N PRO A 208 39.36 34.76 2.11
CA PRO A 208 40.51 35.31 2.81
C PRO A 208 40.13 35.76 4.22
N ALA A 209 40.81 35.21 5.23
CA ALA A 209 40.69 35.62 6.63
C ALA A 209 41.93 36.41 7.10
N SER A 210 41.74 37.45 7.90
CA SER A 210 42.83 38.16 8.57
C SER A 210 43.37 37.33 9.74
N GLN A 211 44.48 36.64 9.48
CA GLN A 211 45.48 36.12 10.44
C GLN A 211 45.09 35.14 11.56
N ALA A 212 43.88 34.59 11.64
CA ALA A 212 43.60 33.49 12.59
C ALA A 212 42.58 32.47 12.06
N SER A 213 42.76 31.21 12.45
CA SER A 213 41.80 30.14 12.22
C SER A 213 40.44 30.49 12.81
N LEU A 214 39.36 30.09 12.12
CA LEU A 214 38.01 30.23 12.64
C LEU A 214 37.82 29.24 13.78
N ALA A 215 37.32 29.70 14.92
CA ALA A 215 36.90 28.83 16.01
C ALA A 215 35.39 28.64 16.00
N LEU A 216 34.96 27.39 16.11
CA LEU A 216 33.55 27.01 16.21
C LEU A 216 33.19 26.69 17.66
N THR A 217 32.03 27.16 18.07
CA THR A 217 31.37 26.83 19.34
C THR A 217 30.13 26.01 19.06
N ILE A 218 29.93 25.00 19.88
CA ILE A 218 28.74 24.18 19.85
C ILE A 218 28.17 24.18 21.23
N ARG A 219 26.92 24.63 21.36
CA ARG A 219 26.27 24.73 22.66
C ARG A 219 25.10 23.78 22.74
N LYS A 220 25.05 23.05 23.85
CA LYS A 220 23.91 22.28 24.32
C LYS A 220 23.24 23.08 25.43
N ASN A 221 21.97 23.43 25.26
CA ASN A 221 21.21 24.23 26.23
C ASN A 221 21.96 25.51 26.69
N GLY A 222 22.65 26.17 25.75
CA GLY A 222 23.44 27.38 26.01
C GLY A 222 24.84 27.15 26.60
N VAL A 223 25.21 25.91 26.94
CA VAL A 223 26.54 25.57 27.47
C VAL A 223 27.42 25.01 26.37
N ASP A 224 28.63 25.55 26.21
CA ASP A 224 29.60 25.07 25.21
C ASP A 224 30.07 23.66 25.59
N ILE A 225 29.84 22.70 24.70
CA ILE A 225 30.19 21.28 24.90
C ILE A 225 31.58 20.92 24.36
N LEU A 226 32.32 21.92 23.86
CA LEU A 226 33.68 21.79 23.33
C LEU A 226 34.70 22.56 24.18
N ALA A 227 34.24 23.25 25.23
CA ALA A 227 35.06 24.06 26.11
C ALA A 227 36.04 23.18 26.88
N ASN A 228 37.28 23.09 26.36
CA ASN A 228 38.56 23.07 27.09
C ASN A 228 39.71 22.46 26.26
N SER A 229 39.48 21.93 25.05
CA SER A 229 40.58 21.46 24.18
C SER A 229 40.25 21.39 22.67
N TYR A 230 39.02 21.72 22.24
CA TYR A 230 38.54 21.42 20.88
C TYR A 230 37.86 22.61 20.21
N LEU A 231 38.44 23.81 20.34
CA LEU A 231 38.12 24.88 19.38
C LEU A 231 38.48 24.36 17.99
N PHE A 232 37.46 24.06 17.16
CA PHE A 232 37.68 23.58 15.81
C PHE A 232 38.27 24.70 14.97
N MET A 233 39.60 24.72 14.89
CA MET A 233 40.34 25.68 14.12
C MET A 233 40.32 25.26 12.66
N ILE A 234 39.50 25.94 11.85
CA ILE A 234 39.53 25.74 10.40
C ILE A 234 40.69 26.59 9.84
N PRO A 235 41.69 25.98 9.16
CA PRO A 235 42.71 26.75 8.47
C PRO A 235 42.10 27.58 7.32
N MET A 236 42.79 28.62 6.88
CA MET A 236 42.32 29.48 5.79
C MET A 236 42.01 28.67 4.53
N ASN A 237 40.84 28.87 3.91
CA ASN A 237 40.34 28.06 2.78
C ASN A 237 40.36 26.55 3.04
N GLY A 238 40.28 26.17 4.32
CA GLY A 238 40.44 24.81 4.79
C GLY A 238 39.12 24.08 4.97
N THR A 239 39.23 22.76 5.00
CA THR A 239 38.17 21.87 5.48
C THR A 239 38.62 21.28 6.81
N TYR A 240 37.76 21.36 7.81
CA TYR A 240 37.90 20.62 9.05
C TYR A 240 36.92 19.45 9.05
N ILE A 241 37.41 18.25 9.34
CA ILE A 241 36.58 17.08 9.60
C ILE A 241 36.98 16.57 10.99
N SER A 242 36.02 16.47 11.90
CA SER A 242 36.27 15.98 13.24
C SER A 242 36.74 14.52 13.19
N LEU A 243 37.93 14.25 13.70
CA LEU A 243 38.42 12.88 13.91
C LEU A 243 37.74 12.31 15.16
N ALA A 244 36.58 11.67 14.98
CA ALA A 244 35.86 10.74 15.87
C ALA A 244 35.56 11.12 17.35
N SER A 245 36.17 12.15 17.95
CA SER A 245 36.11 12.42 19.39
C SER A 245 35.26 13.64 19.77
N ILE A 246 34.06 13.75 19.19
CA ILE A 246 32.98 14.63 19.71
C ILE A 246 31.84 13.77 20.31
N ALA A 247 31.94 12.44 20.12
CA ALA A 247 30.94 11.44 20.46
C ALA A 247 30.65 11.25 21.96
N THR A 248 31.35 11.94 22.86
CA THR A 248 31.15 11.81 24.31
C THR A 248 30.04 12.70 24.86
N ASN A 249 29.51 13.63 24.07
CA ASN A 249 28.42 14.51 24.51
C ASN A 249 27.06 13.90 24.15
N THR A 250 26.46 13.19 25.10
CA THR A 250 25.11 12.64 24.98
C THR A 250 24.07 13.77 24.96
N PHE A 251 23.13 13.68 24.03
CA PHE A 251 21.92 14.49 23.98
C PHE A 251 20.74 13.65 24.44
N ASN A 252 19.87 14.26 25.24
CA ASN A 252 18.57 13.75 25.58
C ASN A 252 17.53 14.37 24.64
N GLN A 253 16.38 13.71 24.54
CA GLN A 253 15.21 14.32 23.91
C GLN A 253 14.89 15.68 24.55
N GLY A 254 14.60 16.68 23.72
CA GLY A 254 14.29 18.05 24.14
C GLY A 254 15.51 18.95 24.34
N ASP A 255 16.74 18.41 24.32
CA ASP A 255 17.94 19.25 24.38
C ASP A 255 18.02 20.17 23.16
N VAL A 256 18.37 21.44 23.41
CA VAL A 256 18.50 22.48 22.38
C VAL A 256 19.95 22.60 21.94
N PHE A 257 20.14 22.55 20.64
CA PHE A 257 21.42 22.57 19.97
C PHE A 257 21.62 23.88 19.22
N THR A 258 22.77 24.53 19.40
CA THR A 258 23.15 25.73 18.64
C THR A 258 24.62 25.69 18.22
N VAL A 259 24.91 26.23 17.04
CA VAL A 259 26.26 26.42 16.52
C VAL A 259 26.55 27.91 16.43
N GLY A 260 27.78 28.29 16.72
CA GLY A 260 28.23 29.66 16.54
C GLY A 260 29.73 29.70 16.29
N THR A 261 30.25 30.87 15.97
CA THR A 261 31.70 31.08 15.86
C THR A 261 32.20 31.87 17.08
N SER A 262 33.45 31.64 17.50
CA SER A 262 34.12 32.42 18.55
C SER A 262 35.60 32.65 18.22
N THR A 263 35.95 33.68 17.47
CA THR A 263 37.31 34.24 17.61
C THR A 263 37.38 35.72 17.27
N ALA A 264 38.19 36.39 18.09
CA ALA A 264 38.60 37.77 17.97
C ALA A 264 39.41 37.99 16.67
N SER A 265 39.13 39.10 15.98
CA SER A 265 39.94 39.72 14.90
C SER A 265 40.06 39.03 13.52
N SER A 266 39.44 37.88 13.25
CA SER A 266 39.48 37.23 11.93
C SER A 266 38.13 37.20 11.23
N MET A 267 38.07 37.65 9.97
CA MET A 267 36.88 37.51 9.11
C MET A 267 36.89 36.14 8.42
N ALA A 268 35.85 35.32 8.59
CA ALA A 268 35.65 34.10 7.78
C ALA A 268 34.40 34.26 6.91
N ARG A 269 34.47 33.81 5.65
CA ARG A 269 33.38 33.89 4.69
C ARG A 269 32.85 32.49 4.35
N ASP A 270 31.55 32.44 4.10
CA ASP A 270 30.85 31.30 3.48
C ASP A 270 31.14 29.98 4.20
N ILE A 271 30.81 29.99 5.50
CA ILE A 271 31.04 28.85 6.40
C ILE A 271 29.88 27.87 6.27
N THR A 272 30.15 26.63 5.89
CA THR A 272 29.17 25.53 5.88
C THR A 272 29.54 24.50 6.92
N ILE A 273 28.60 24.14 7.80
CA ILE A 273 28.79 23.14 8.84
C ILE A 273 27.75 22.03 8.65
N GLN A 274 28.22 20.80 8.50
CA GLN A 274 27.38 19.61 8.44
C GLN A 274 27.68 18.73 9.65
N MET A 275 26.61 18.20 10.25
CA MET A 275 26.72 17.32 11.41
C MET A 275 25.89 16.07 11.21
N TYR A 276 26.24 15.04 11.97
CA TYR A 276 25.47 13.80 12.03
C TYR A 276 25.27 13.36 13.48
N ALA A 277 24.01 13.21 13.87
CA ALA A 277 23.61 12.64 15.16
C ALA A 277 23.06 11.22 14.94
N ARG A 278 23.41 10.31 15.85
CA ARG A 278 22.89 8.94 15.92
C ARG A 278 22.27 8.67 17.26
#